data_AF-A0A3B0XMN8-F1
#
_entry.id   AF-A0A3B0XMN8-F1
#
_cell.length_a   1.000
_cell.length_b   1.000
_cell.length_c   1.000
_cell.angle_alpha   90.00
_cell.angle_beta   90.00
_cell.angle_gamma   90.00
#
_symmetry.space_group_name_H-M   'P 1'
#
loop_
_entity.id
_entity.type
_entity.pdbx_description
1 polymer ?
#
loop_
_entity_poly.entity_id
_entity_poly.type
_entity_poly.pdbx_seq_one_letter_code
_entity_poly.pdbx_strand_id
1 'polypeptide(L)'
;MRSLIFFSLFIFQLIPLSVQASDTDTSTKTQSPKNKTEITFSSLKTMADSLVKEAISSNANASRFRIDATFYRESLRTLMIDMEKTIATSPQSKKIFMEFVRMSALIQSAAACKTGRYIVCPIELRQQLLTQQKRLHLSLQS
;
A
#
# COMPACT_ATOMS: atom_id res chain seq x y z
N MET A 1 -45.72 -11.76 -37.71
CA MET A 1 -45.90 -10.30 -37.47
C MET A 1 -44.79 -9.85 -36.52
N ARG A 2 -43.66 -9.37 -37.08
CA ARG A 2 -43.08 -8.01 -36.85
C ARG A 2 -42.91 -7.67 -35.36
N SER A 3 -41.75 -7.97 -34.77
CA SER A 3 -40.52 -7.15 -34.78
C SER A 3 -40.74 -5.75 -34.20
N LEU A 4 -40.06 -5.45 -33.08
CA LEU A 4 -39.51 -4.13 -32.77
C LEU A 4 -38.45 -4.27 -31.66
N ILE A 5 -37.21 -4.35 -32.13
CA ILE A 5 -35.98 -4.26 -31.36
C ILE A 5 -35.73 -2.78 -31.08
N PHE A 6 -35.73 -2.36 -29.82
CA PHE A 6 -35.29 -1.02 -29.43
C PHE A 6 -33.77 -1.03 -29.20
N PHE A 7 -33.04 -0.81 -30.30
CA PHE A 7 -31.61 -0.52 -30.29
C PHE A 7 -31.43 0.94 -29.82
N SER A 8 -31.17 1.13 -28.54
CA SER A 8 -30.82 2.44 -28.00
C SER A 8 -29.38 2.77 -28.40
N LEU A 9 -29.28 3.61 -29.43
CA LEU A 9 -28.08 4.29 -29.91
C LEU A 9 -27.56 5.20 -28.77
N PHE A 10 -26.59 4.74 -27.98
CA PHE A 10 -25.82 5.65 -27.13
C PHE A 10 -24.72 6.29 -27.99
N ILE A 11 -25.05 7.46 -28.53
CA ILE A 11 -24.19 8.27 -29.39
C ILE A 11 -22.97 8.71 -28.59
N PHE A 12 -21.83 8.30 -29.11
CA PHE A 12 -20.48 8.76 -28.83
C PHE A 12 -20.42 10.30 -28.94
N GLN A 13 -20.39 11.01 -27.81
CA GLN A 13 -19.99 12.42 -27.78
C GLN A 13 -18.53 12.54 -27.34
N LEU A 14 -17.66 12.63 -28.35
CA LEU A 14 -16.31 13.18 -28.25
C LEU A 14 -16.40 14.66 -27.90
N ILE A 15 -15.94 15.04 -26.71
CA ILE A 15 -15.63 16.43 -26.36
C ILE A 15 -14.12 16.61 -26.56
N PRO A 16 -13.66 17.41 -27.54
CA PRO A 16 -12.25 17.83 -27.58
C PRO A 16 -12.06 18.97 -26.58
N LEU A 17 -11.37 18.70 -25.49
CA LEU A 17 -10.90 19.75 -24.57
C LEU A 17 -9.52 20.22 -25.04
N SER A 18 -9.50 21.32 -25.79
CA SER A 18 -8.32 22.08 -26.13
C SER A 18 -7.83 22.82 -24.88
N VAL A 19 -6.68 22.41 -24.33
CA VAL A 19 -5.95 23.20 -23.33
C VAL A 19 -4.59 23.56 -23.92
N GLN A 20 -4.40 24.87 -24.09
CA GLN A 20 -3.18 25.51 -24.56
C GLN A 20 -2.04 25.36 -23.54
N ALA A 21 -0.86 25.11 -24.08
CA ALA A 21 0.41 25.19 -23.38
C ALA A 21 0.68 26.63 -22.90
N SER A 22 1.16 26.77 -21.66
CA SER A 22 1.95 27.92 -21.23
C SER A 22 3.28 27.40 -20.73
N ASP A 23 4.31 27.77 -21.49
CA ASP A 23 5.71 27.62 -21.16
C ASP A 23 6.05 28.49 -19.94
N THR A 24 6.52 27.83 -18.88
CA THR A 24 7.46 28.46 -17.95
C THR A 24 8.60 27.49 -17.75
N ASP A 25 9.67 27.75 -18.49
CA ASP A 25 11.02 27.30 -18.18
C ASP A 25 11.40 27.79 -16.78
N THR A 26 11.68 26.85 -15.88
CA THR A 26 12.69 27.08 -14.86
C THR A 26 13.54 25.83 -14.75
N SER A 27 14.76 26.01 -15.20
CA SER A 27 15.86 25.06 -15.26
C SER A 27 16.22 24.47 -13.89
N THR A 28 16.82 23.28 -13.95
CA THR A 28 17.71 22.66 -12.96
C THR A 28 17.12 22.13 -11.64
N LYS A 29 16.76 20.84 -11.65
CA LYS A 29 17.65 19.82 -11.08
C LYS A 29 17.30 18.43 -11.60
N THR A 30 18.10 17.97 -12.55
CA THR A 30 18.31 16.55 -12.84
C THR A 30 18.72 15.84 -11.54
N GLN A 31 17.77 15.24 -10.83
CA GLN A 31 18.07 14.23 -9.83
C GLN A 31 18.38 12.93 -10.57
N SER A 32 19.67 12.81 -10.89
CA SER A 32 20.43 11.56 -10.99
C SER A 32 19.93 10.52 -9.95
N PRO A 33 19.99 9.22 -10.25
CA PRO A 33 19.08 8.21 -9.71
C PRO A 33 19.20 8.17 -8.19
N LYS A 34 18.08 8.43 -7.51
CA LYS A 34 17.94 8.19 -6.08
C LYS A 34 18.37 6.74 -5.82
N ASN A 35 19.50 6.61 -5.13
CA ASN A 35 20.00 5.43 -4.45
C ASN A 35 18.82 4.50 -4.11
N LYS A 36 18.64 3.42 -4.89
CA LYS A 36 17.50 2.50 -4.79
C LYS A 36 17.56 1.94 -3.38
N THR A 37 16.78 2.51 -2.47
CA THR A 37 16.80 2.12 -1.06
C THR A 37 16.44 0.64 -1.05
N GLU A 38 17.41 -0.19 -0.70
CA GLU A 38 17.26 -1.64 -0.83
C GLU A 38 16.10 -2.06 0.07
N ILE A 39 15.00 -2.46 -0.55
CA ILE A 39 13.84 -2.97 0.18
C ILE A 39 14.25 -4.37 0.65
N THR A 40 14.29 -4.55 1.96
CA THR A 40 14.64 -5.83 2.59
C THR A 40 13.55 -6.18 3.59
N PHE A 41 13.51 -7.44 4.04
CA PHE A 41 12.59 -7.82 5.11
C PHE A 41 12.81 -7.00 6.39
N SER A 42 14.06 -6.62 6.69
CA SER A 42 14.39 -5.82 7.87
C SER A 42 13.82 -4.39 7.77
N SER A 43 13.94 -3.74 6.61
CA SER A 43 13.38 -2.40 6.40
C SER A 43 11.85 -2.43 6.39
N LEU A 44 11.23 -3.44 5.78
CA LEU A 44 9.77 -3.64 5.84
C LEU A 44 9.27 -3.92 7.26
N LYS A 45 10.00 -4.72 8.05
CA LYS A 45 9.65 -4.97 9.45
C LYS A 45 9.64 -3.67 10.25
N THR A 46 10.69 -2.85 10.11
CA THR A 46 10.78 -1.56 10.80
C THR A 46 9.63 -0.63 10.42
N MET A 47 9.25 -0.60 9.13
CA MET A 47 8.10 0.19 8.66
C MET A 47 6.78 -0.32 9.25
N ALA A 48 6.58 -1.64 9.26
CA ALA A 48 5.41 -2.25 9.89
C ALA A 48 5.33 -1.92 11.39
N ASP A 49 6.46 -1.97 12.11
CA ASP A 49 6.53 -1.64 13.53
C ASP A 49 6.13 -0.18 13.79
N SER A 50 6.58 0.76 12.96
CA SER A 50 6.18 2.17 13.04
C SER A 50 4.68 2.36 12.79
N LEU A 51 4.16 1.73 11.74
CA LEU A 51 2.74 1.83 11.37
C LEU A 51 1.84 1.21 12.44
N VAL A 52 2.23 0.08 13.04
CA VAL A 52 1.48 -0.50 14.17
C VAL A 52 1.48 0.47 15.36
N LYS A 53 2.64 1.03 15.72
CA LYS A 53 2.76 2.00 16.83
C LYS A 53 1.87 3.23 16.60
N GLU A 54 1.84 3.76 15.38
CA GLU A 54 0.98 4.88 15.02
C GLU A 54 -0.50 4.52 15.10
N ALA A 55 -0.89 3.37 14.55
CA ALA A 55 -2.29 2.91 14.55
C ALA A 55 -2.86 2.72 15.96
N ILE A 56 -2.04 2.26 16.92
CA ILE A 56 -2.47 2.07 18.31
C ILE A 56 -2.47 3.39 19.12
N SER A 57 -1.67 4.38 18.72
CA SER A 57 -1.54 5.65 19.46
C SER A 57 -2.82 6.50 19.49
N SER A 58 -3.76 6.25 18.57
CA SER A 58 -4.99 7.05 18.37
C SER A 58 -4.75 8.54 18.05
N ASN A 59 -3.51 8.92 17.72
CA ASN A 59 -3.11 10.31 17.42
C ASN A 59 -2.33 10.42 16.10
N ALA A 60 -2.34 9.37 15.27
CA ALA A 60 -1.69 9.38 13.97
C ALA A 60 -2.51 10.21 12.98
N ASN A 61 -1.86 11.12 12.24
CA ASN A 61 -2.53 11.90 11.20
C ASN A 61 -3.07 10.97 10.10
N ALA A 62 -4.37 11.10 9.77
CA ALA A 62 -5.04 10.16 8.88
C ALA A 62 -4.47 10.14 7.45
N SER A 63 -4.19 11.31 6.89
CA SER A 63 -3.64 11.41 5.53
C SER A 63 -2.23 10.84 5.47
N ARG A 64 -1.37 11.18 6.44
CA ARG A 64 0.00 10.67 6.49
C ARG A 64 0.03 9.16 6.65
N PHE A 65 -0.76 8.63 7.58
CA PHE A 65 -0.86 7.20 7.81
C PHE A 65 -1.27 6.43 6.55
N ARG A 66 -2.25 6.93 5.79
CA ARG A 66 -2.69 6.31 4.51
C ARG A 66 -1.59 6.29 3.45
N ILE A 67 -0.80 7.35 3.36
CA ILE A 67 0.35 7.43 2.46
C ILE A 67 1.38 6.37 2.84
N ASP A 68 1.76 6.32 4.12
CA ASP A 68 2.78 5.39 4.60
C ASP A 68 2.29 3.92 4.53
N ALA A 69 1.00 3.66 4.79
CA ALA A 69 0.38 2.35 4.60
C ALA A 69 0.38 1.89 3.12
N THR A 70 0.14 2.82 2.20
CA THR A 70 0.22 2.55 0.75
C THR A 70 1.67 2.27 0.35
N PHE A 71 2.61 3.10 0.81
CA PHE A 71 4.04 2.92 0.55
C PHE A 71 4.56 1.57 1.04
N TYR A 72 4.12 1.13 2.22
CA TYR A 72 4.43 -0.19 2.77
C TYR A 72 3.98 -1.32 1.84
N ARG A 73 2.73 -1.25 1.35
CA ARG A 73 2.18 -2.25 0.43
C ARG A 73 2.96 -2.31 -0.88
N GLU A 74 3.29 -1.17 -1.48
CA GLU A 74 4.05 -1.12 -2.73
C GLU A 74 5.50 -1.58 -2.55
N SER A 75 6.11 -1.29 -1.39
CA SER A 75 7.42 -1.80 -1.03
C SER A 75 7.42 -3.33 -0.91
N LEU A 76 6.39 -3.90 -0.25
CA LEU A 76 6.22 -5.36 -0.17
C LEU A 76 6.02 -5.98 -1.56
N ARG A 77 5.18 -5.37 -2.41
CA ARG A 77 4.98 -5.83 -3.79
C ARG A 77 6.29 -5.86 -4.57
N THR A 78 7.09 -4.79 -4.46
CA THR A 78 8.41 -4.70 -5.11
C THR A 78 9.33 -5.82 -4.65
N LEU A 79 9.40 -6.06 -3.34
CA LEU A 79 10.21 -7.15 -2.78
C LEU A 79 9.73 -8.54 -3.24
N MET A 80 8.42 -8.75 -3.33
CA MET A 80 7.86 -10.02 -3.80
C MET A 80 8.24 -10.32 -5.26
N ILE A 81 8.25 -9.29 -6.11
CA ILE A 81 8.67 -9.41 -7.51
C ILE A 81 10.17 -9.72 -7.57
N ASP A 82 10.99 -8.96 -6.83
CA ASP A 82 12.45 -9.12 -6.82
C ASP A 82 12.87 -10.52 -6.29
N MET A 83 12.09 -11.11 -5.37
CA MET A 83 12.37 -12.41 -4.76
C MET A 83 11.52 -13.57 -5.30
N GLU A 84 10.76 -13.39 -6.38
CA GLU A 84 9.74 -14.36 -6.86
C GLU A 84 10.29 -15.79 -6.98
N LYS A 85 11.48 -15.95 -7.56
CA LYS A 85 12.14 -17.25 -7.72
C LYS A 85 12.49 -17.91 -6.38
N THR A 86 12.98 -17.12 -5.42
CA THR A 86 13.32 -17.61 -4.07
C THR A 86 12.06 -18.01 -3.28
N ILE A 87 10.96 -17.29 -3.47
CA ILE A 87 9.66 -17.61 -2.86
C ILE A 87 9.13 -18.95 -3.37
N ALA A 88 9.29 -19.22 -4.67
CA ALA A 88 8.84 -20.45 -5.29
C ALA A 88 9.61 -21.68 -4.79
N THR A 89 10.89 -21.52 -4.44
CA THR A 89 11.78 -22.63 -4.07
C THR A 89 11.91 -22.84 -2.56
N SER A 90 11.69 -21.80 -1.74
CA SER A 90 11.83 -21.86 -0.29
C SER A 90 10.47 -21.74 0.42
N PRO A 91 9.96 -22.83 1.04
CA PRO A 91 8.74 -22.78 1.85
C PRO A 91 8.82 -21.78 3.00
N GLN A 92 10.01 -21.59 3.58
CA GLN A 92 10.24 -20.65 4.67
C GLN A 92 10.12 -19.20 4.18
N SER A 93 10.71 -18.87 3.04
CA SER A 93 10.58 -17.52 2.45
C SER A 93 9.11 -17.23 2.13
N LYS A 94 8.38 -18.19 1.55
CA LYS A 94 6.94 -18.08 1.32
C LYS A 94 6.15 -17.82 2.61
N LYS A 95 6.45 -18.53 3.69
CA LYS A 95 5.81 -18.32 4.99
C LYS A 95 6.05 -16.89 5.49
N ILE A 96 7.29 -16.41 5.48
CA ILE A 96 7.65 -15.04 5.88
C ILE A 96 6.87 -14.01 5.05
N PHE A 97 6.83 -14.16 3.73
CA PHE A 97 6.06 -13.28 2.85
C PHE A 97 4.58 -13.27 3.19
N MET A 98 3.98 -14.42 3.48
CA MET A 98 2.58 -14.48 3.88
C MET A 98 2.32 -13.74 5.20
N GLU A 99 3.27 -13.72 6.14
CA GLU A 99 3.13 -12.90 7.36
C GLU A 99 3.17 -11.40 7.06
N PHE A 100 4.02 -10.96 6.12
CA PHE A 100 4.03 -9.57 5.65
C PHE A 100 2.75 -9.19 4.89
N VAL A 101 2.21 -10.09 4.06
CA VAL A 101 0.94 -9.87 3.34
C VAL A 101 -0.22 -9.71 4.32
N ARG A 102 -0.31 -10.57 5.34
CA ARG A 102 -1.32 -10.44 6.40
C ARG A 102 -1.17 -9.14 7.17
N MET A 103 0.06 -8.76 7.51
CA MET A 103 0.35 -7.47 8.16
C MET A 103 -0.10 -6.29 7.29
N SER A 104 0.17 -6.33 5.98
CA SER A 104 -0.27 -5.31 5.02
C SER A 104 -1.78 -5.16 5.00
N ALA A 105 -2.52 -6.27 4.97
CA ALA A 105 -3.98 -6.24 5.02
C ALA A 105 -4.49 -5.57 6.31
N LEU A 106 -3.92 -5.91 7.48
CA LEU A 106 -4.31 -5.29 8.75
C LEU A 106 -3.99 -3.79 8.80
N ILE A 107 -2.83 -3.38 8.30
CA ILE A 107 -2.45 -1.96 8.22
C ILE A 107 -3.39 -1.20 7.29
N GLN A 108 -3.80 -1.79 6.17
CA GLN A 108 -4.78 -1.17 5.27
C GLN A 108 -6.16 -1.06 5.92
N SER A 109 -6.59 -2.07 6.67
CA SER A 109 -7.79 -1.97 7.51
C SER A 109 -7.68 -0.83 8.53
N ALA A 110 -6.51 -0.64 9.14
CA ALA A 110 -6.26 0.46 10.07
C ALA A 110 -6.36 1.84 9.38
N ALA A 111 -5.87 1.94 8.13
CA ALA A 111 -5.95 3.16 7.32
C ALA A 111 -7.39 3.53 6.91
N ALA A 112 -8.28 2.53 6.89
CA ALA A 112 -9.71 2.67 6.57
C ALA A 112 -10.60 2.95 7.80
N CYS A 113 -10.06 2.90 9.02
CA CYS A 113 -10.82 3.23 10.23
C CYS A 113 -11.43 4.65 10.15
N LYS A 114 -12.62 4.83 10.76
CA LYS A 114 -13.35 6.11 10.72
C LYS A 114 -12.48 7.26 11.22
N THR A 115 -12.45 8.37 10.47
CA THR A 115 -11.50 9.47 10.72
C THR A 115 -12.13 10.85 10.57
N GLY A 116 -11.81 11.72 11.54
CA GLY A 116 -11.59 13.15 11.30
C GLY A 116 -10.13 13.39 10.88
N ARG A 117 -9.38 14.21 11.63
CA ARG A 117 -7.95 14.48 11.34
C ARG A 117 -7.00 13.32 11.70
N TYR A 118 -7.42 12.42 12.58
CA TYR A 118 -6.60 11.35 13.14
C TYR A 118 -7.23 9.97 12.91
N ILE A 119 -6.39 8.92 12.83
CA ILE A 119 -6.82 7.52 12.76
C ILE A 119 -7.23 7.05 14.17
N VAL A 120 -8.44 6.49 14.29
CA VAL A 120 -8.91 5.83 15.50
C VAL A 120 -9.37 4.42 15.16
N CYS A 121 -8.56 3.42 15.49
CA CYS A 121 -8.87 2.02 15.25
C CYS A 121 -9.73 1.41 16.38
N PRO A 122 -10.68 0.51 16.08
CA PRO A 122 -11.39 -0.28 17.09
C PRO A 122 -10.42 -1.21 17.83
N ILE A 123 -10.78 -1.63 19.06
CA ILE A 123 -9.88 -2.36 19.96
C ILE A 123 -9.48 -3.72 19.39
N GLU A 124 -10.39 -4.40 18.70
CA GLU A 124 -10.18 -5.71 18.09
C GLU A 124 -9.09 -5.63 17.02
N LEU A 125 -9.12 -4.58 16.19
CA LEU A 125 -8.11 -4.38 15.14
C LEU A 125 -6.73 -4.10 15.73
N ARG A 126 -6.66 -3.33 16.85
CA ARG A 126 -5.39 -3.08 17.55
C ARG A 126 -4.79 -4.38 18.07
N GLN A 127 -5.60 -5.27 18.65
CA GLN A 127 -5.15 -6.58 19.12
C GLN A 127 -4.67 -7.48 17.98
N GLN A 128 -5.35 -7.46 16.83
CA GLN A 128 -4.92 -8.18 15.63
C GLN A 128 -3.57 -7.68 15.11
N LEU A 129 -3.37 -6.35 15.05
CA LEU A 129 -2.09 -5.74 14.65
C LEU A 129 -0.95 -6.17 15.57
N LEU A 130 -1.14 -6.10 16.89
CA LEU A 130 -0.13 -6.50 17.87
C LEU A 130 0.19 -8.00 17.79
N THR A 131 -0.83 -8.84 17.62
CA THR A 131 -0.67 -10.29 17.47
C THR A 131 0.10 -10.62 16.21
N GLN A 132 -0.24 -9.98 15.08
CA GLN A 132 0.45 -10.20 13.81
C GLN A 132 1.89 -9.66 13.85
N GLN A 133 2.14 -8.56 14.55
CA GLN A 133 3.48 -8.02 14.76
C GLN A 133 4.37 -9.04 15.48
N LYS A 134 3.85 -9.65 16.56
CA LYS A 134 4.56 -10.71 17.27
C LYS A 134 4.87 -11.90 16.36
N ARG A 135 3.90 -12.36 15.55
CA ARG A 135 4.11 -13.47 14.60
C ARG A 135 5.17 -13.15 13.54
N LEU A 136 5.16 -11.91 13.04
CA LEU A 136 6.13 -11.44 12.07
C LEU A 136 7.55 -11.45 12.66
N HIS A 137 7.70 -10.99 13.90
CA HIS A 137 9.00 -10.98 14.59
C HIS A 137 9.54 -12.40 14.80
N LEU A 138 8.68 -13.34 15.22
CA LEU A 138 9.06 -14.74 15.39
C LEU A 138 9.46 -15.40 14.06
N SER A 139 8.78 -15.08 12.97
CA SER A 139 9.04 -15.68 11.65
C SER A 139 10.36 -15.20 11.02
N LEU A 140 10.87 -14.04 11.44
CA LEU A 140 12.17 -13.53 10.98
C LEU A 140 13.35 -14.05 11.82
N GLN A 141 13.08 -14.67 12.97
CA GLN A 141 14.08 -15.27 13.84
C GLN A 141 14.26 -16.78 13.61
N SER A 142 13.31 -17.42 12.91
CA SER A 142 13.30 -18.85 12.57
C SER A 142 13.96 -19.14 11.24
#